data_AF-A0A7C3UES2-F1
#
_entry.id   AF-A0A7C3UES2-F1
#
_cell.length_a   1.000
_cell.length_b   1.000
_cell.length_c   1.000
_cell.angle_alpha   90.00
_cell.angle_beta   90.00
_cell.angle_gamma   90.00
#
_symmetry.space_group_name_H-M   'P 1'
#
loop_
_entity.id
_entity.type
_entity.pdbx_description
1 polymer ?
#
loop_
_entity_poly.entity_id
_entity_poly.type
_entity_poly.pdbx_seq_one_letter_code
_entity_poly.pdbx_strand_id
1 'polypeptide(L)' 'MPVRVVVNGIGTIGKRVAHAIRLQDDMKLVGISTRSPSFVLKTVLEPGAPLYGVDLWAANQNSLEAMRNAGMIVNGTL' A
#
# COMPACT_ATOMS: atom_id res chain seq x y z
N MET A 1 -2.53 9.81 -20.70
CA MET A 1 -1.68 9.88 -19.50
C MET A 1 -2.46 9.21 -18.38
N PRO A 2 -1.96 8.14 -17.73
CA PRO A 2 -2.77 7.35 -16.81
C PRO A 2 -3.08 8.11 -15.53
N VAL A 3 -4.26 7.87 -14.96
CA VAL A 3 -4.67 8.44 -13.67
C VAL A 3 -3.81 7.84 -12.55
N ARG A 4 -3.15 8.69 -11.77
CA ARG A 4 -2.32 8.26 -10.64
C ARG A 4 -3.20 8.12 -9.41
N VAL A 5 -3.25 6.92 -8.84
CA VAL A 5 -4.16 6.60 -7.73
C VAL A 5 -3.36 6.15 -6.52
N VAL A 6 -3.77 6.62 -5.35
CA VAL A 6 -3.33 6.11 -4.05
C VAL A 6 -4.52 5.54 -3.32
N VAL A 7 -4.35 4.38 -2.69
CA VAL A 7 -5.38 3.77 -1.85
C VAL A 7 -5.02 3.97 -0.37
N ASN A 8 -5.71 4.89 0.29
CA ASN A 8 -5.58 5.10 1.73
C ASN A 8 -6.53 4.17 2.50
N GLY A 9 -5.97 3.09 3.06
CA GLY A 9 -6.68 2.08 3.85
C GLY A 9 -6.67 0.70 3.20
N ILE A 10 -5.69 -0.13 3.54
CA ILE A 10 -5.53 -1.50 3.01
C ILE A 10 -6.26 -2.53 3.89
N GLY A 11 -7.57 -2.34 4.00
CA GLY A 11 -8.49 -3.30 4.63
C GLY A 11 -9.04 -4.33 3.64
N THR A 12 -10.20 -4.91 3.94
CA THR A 12 -10.89 -5.87 3.06
C THR A 12 -11.15 -5.29 1.67
N ILE A 13 -11.68 -4.06 1.60
CA ILE A 13 -12.00 -3.39 0.34
C ILE A 13 -10.76 -2.79 -0.32
N GLY A 14 -9.95 -2.05 0.44
CA GLY A 14 -8.81 -1.32 -0.14
C GLY A 14 -7.82 -2.20 -0.88
N LYS A 15 -7.50 -3.40 -0.37
CA LYS A 15 -6.59 -4.32 -1.09
C LYS A 15 -7.16 -4.82 -2.43
N ARG A 16 -8.49 -4.98 -2.52
CA ARG A 16 -9.18 -5.38 -3.74
C ARG A 16 -9.21 -4.24 -4.75
N VAL A 17 -9.50 -3.01 -4.28
CA VAL A 17 -9.47 -1.81 -5.11
C VAL A 17 -8.05 -1.55 -5.63
N ALA A 18 -7.03 -1.64 -4.78
CA ALA A 18 -5.63 -1.50 -5.17
C ALA A 18 -5.24 -2.50 -6.27
N HIS A 19 -5.65 -3.77 -6.12
CA HIS A 19 -5.43 -4.76 -7.17
C HIS A 19 -6.18 -4.43 -8.46
N ALA A 20 -7.46 -4.05 -8.37
CA ALA A 20 -8.27 -3.68 -9.53
C ALA A 20 -7.66 -2.52 -10.33
N ILE A 21 -7.10 -1.51 -9.64
CA ILE A 21 -6.39 -0.38 -10.27
C ILE A 21 -5.20 -0.86 -11.11
N ARG A 22 -4.45 -1.87 -10.65
CA ARG A 22 -3.32 -2.43 -11.43
C ARG A 22 -3.74 -3.16 -12.70
N LEU A 23 -5.00 -3.55 -12.79
CA LEU A 23 -5.58 -4.24 -13.95
C LEU A 23 -6.16 -3.26 -14.98
N GLN A 24 -6.19 -1.96 -14.69
CA GLN A 24 -6.74 -0.97 -15.62
C GLN A 24 -5.63 -0.37 -16.49
N ASP A 25 -5.90 -0.25 -17.78
CA ASP A 25 -4.97 0.24 -18.79
C ASP A 25 -4.73 1.75 -18.67
N ASP A 26 -5.68 2.48 -18.09
CA ASP A 26 -5.71 3.93 -17.95
C ASP A 26 -5.40 4.43 -16.53
N MET A 27 -5.07 3.53 -15.60
CA MET A 27 -4.71 3.87 -14.21
C MET A 27 -3.34 3.34 -13.79
N LYS A 28 -2.74 4.01 -12.82
CA LYS A 28 -1.51 3.58 -12.17
C LYS A 28 -1.65 3.70 -10.65
N LEU A 29 -1.56 2.57 -9.96
CA LEU A 29 -1.42 2.54 -8.50
C LEU A 29 -0.01 3.02 -8.14
N VAL A 30 0.09 4.21 -7.55
CA VAL A 30 1.39 4.82 -7.19
C VAL A 30 1.72 4.69 -5.72
N GLY A 31 0.77 4.26 -4.89
CA GLY A 31 1.04 4.01 -3.49
C GLY A 31 -0.18 3.49 -2.74
N ILE A 32 0.09 2.98 -1.54
CA ILE A 32 -0.91 2.57 -0.56
C ILE A 32 -0.56 3.14 0.81
N SER A 33 -1.57 3.46 1.62
CA SER A 33 -1.38 3.92 2.99
C SER A 33 -2.23 3.13 3.98
N THR A 34 -1.74 2.93 5.21
CA THR A 34 -2.53 2.35 6.30
C THR A 34 -1.99 2.78 7.67
N ARG A 35 -2.74 2.48 8.74
CA ARG A 35 -2.40 2.87 10.13
C ARG A 35 -1.50 1.87 10.84
N SER A 36 -1.54 0.59 10.48
CA SER A 36 -0.89 -0.45 11.27
C SER A 36 -0.20 -1.48 10.38
N PRO A 37 1.01 -1.93 10.77
CA PRO A 37 1.60 -3.11 10.16
C PRO A 37 0.66 -4.30 10.39
N SER A 38 0.48 -5.15 9.37
CA SER A 38 -0.33 -6.36 9.49
C SER A 38 0.25 -7.47 8.64
N PHE A 39 -0.06 -8.72 8.99
CA PHE A 39 0.34 -9.87 8.18
C PHE A 39 -0.20 -9.75 6.74
N VAL A 40 -1.46 -9.32 6.59
CA VAL A 40 -2.07 -9.07 5.27
C VAL A 40 -1.26 -8.09 4.45
N LEU A 41 -0.76 -7.01 5.07
CA LEU A 41 0.04 -6.01 4.38
C LEU A 41 1.38 -6.59 3.90
N LYS A 42 2.03 -7.44 4.71
CA LYS A 42 3.24 -8.15 4.30
C LYS A 42 2.95 -9.07 3.11
N THR A 43 1.91 -9.90 3.20
CA THR A 43 1.54 -10.84 2.14
C THR A 43 1.23 -10.15 0.80
N VAL A 44 0.51 -9.03 0.79
CA VAL A 44 0.16 -8.36 -0.48
C VAL A 44 1.36 -7.63 -1.11
N LEU A 45 2.40 -7.32 -0.32
CA LEU A 45 3.63 -6.64 -0.74
C LEU A 45 4.81 -7.59 -1.00
N GLU A 46 4.66 -8.89 -0.73
CA GLU A 46 5.71 -9.89 -0.98
C GLU A 46 5.99 -10.10 -2.48
N PRO A 47 7.19 -10.55 -2.86
CA PRO A 47 7.52 -10.87 -4.25
C PRO A 47 6.48 -11.79 -4.90
N GLY A 48 5.96 -11.39 -6.07
CA GLY A 48 4.93 -12.14 -6.79
C GLY A 48 3.49 -11.91 -6.31
N ALA A 49 3.29 -11.15 -5.23
CA ALA A 49 1.95 -10.79 -4.75
C ALA A 49 1.32 -9.62 -5.56
N PRO A 50 -0.01 -9.43 -5.49
CA PRO A 50 -0.71 -8.45 -6.30
C PRO A 50 -0.24 -7.00 -6.15
N LEU A 51 0.26 -6.61 -4.97
CA LEU A 51 0.74 -5.24 -4.70
C LEU A 51 2.27 -5.18 -4.58
N TYR A 52 3.00 -6.19 -5.05
CA TYR A 52 4.45 -6.17 -5.07
C TYR A 52 4.98 -4.94 -5.82
N GLY A 53 5.98 -4.27 -5.23
CA GLY A 53 6.62 -3.08 -5.78
C GLY A 53 5.79 -1.79 -5.68
N VAL A 54 4.69 -1.79 -4.93
CA VAL A 54 3.90 -0.58 -4.66
C VAL A 54 4.43 0.13 -3.42
N ASP A 55 4.59 1.44 -3.50
CA ASP A 55 5.06 2.26 -2.39
C ASP A 55 4.10 2.21 -1.20
N LEU A 56 4.64 1.90 -0.02
CA LEU A 56 3.91 1.92 1.23
C LEU A 56 4.16 3.22 1.99
N TRP A 57 3.07 3.83 2.44
CA TRP A 57 3.04 5.04 3.26
C TRP A 57 2.34 4.77 4.58
N ALA A 58 2.72 5.52 5.60
CA ALA A 58 2.06 5.50 6.90
C ALA A 58 0.99 6.59 6.97
N ALA A 59 -0.15 6.30 7.61
CA ALA A 59 -1.24 7.27 7.75
C ALA A 59 -0.91 8.46 8.68
N ASN A 60 0.10 8.32 9.54
CA ASN A 60 0.61 9.37 10.44
C ASN A 60 1.97 8.97 11.02
N GLN A 61 2.58 9.88 11.79
CA GLN A 61 3.91 9.68 12.37
C GLN A 61 4.00 8.46 13.30
N ASN A 62 2.99 8.25 14.16
CA ASN A 62 2.95 7.08 15.06
C ASN A 62 2.91 5.77 14.27
N SER A 63 2.17 5.75 13.15
CA SER A 63 2.07 4.60 12.24
C SER A 63 3.40 4.34 11.53
N LEU A 64 4.13 5.40 11.17
CA LEU A 64 5.44 5.31 10.51
C LEU A 64 6.47 4.58 11.39
N GLU A 65 6.57 4.98 12.66
CA GLU A 65 7.46 4.36 13.64
C GLU A 65 7.07 2.89 13.87
N ALA A 66 5.78 2.61 14.08
CA ALA A 66 5.29 1.25 14.27
C ALA A 66 5.60 0.33 13.07
N MET A 67 5.47 0.83 11.84
CA MET A 67 5.78 0.06 10.63
C MET A 67 7.28 -0.18 10.45
N ARG A 68 8.12 0.83 10.72
CA ARG A 68 9.58 0.68 10.69
C ARG A 68 10.05 -0.35 11.72
N ASN A 69 9.52 -0.29 12.94
CA ASN A 69 9.81 -1.27 13.99
C ASN A 69 9.34 -2.69 13.62
N ALA A 70 8.30 -2.82 12.80
CA ALA A 70 7.82 -4.11 12.27
C ALA A 70 8.62 -4.64 11.06
N GLY A 71 9.70 -3.94 10.67
CA GLY A 71 10.59 -4.30 9.56
C GLY A 71 10.02 -4.01 8.17
N MET A 72 9.04 -3.11 8.07
CA MET A 72 8.43 -2.74 6.79
C MET A 72 9.17 -1.58 6.14
N ILE A 73 9.31 -1.62 4.81
CA ILE A 73 9.86 -0.52 4.02
C ILE A 73 8.73 0.49 3.77
N VAL A 74 8.84 1.68 4.35
CA VAL A 74 7.83 2.75 4.30
C VAL A 74 8.49 4.06 3.88
N ASN A 75 7.90 4.74 2.89
CA ASN A 75 8.48 5.92 2.23
C ASN A 75 8.21 7.24 2.96
N GLY A 76 7.34 7.25 3.97
CA GLY A 76 6.98 8.43 4.74
C GLY A 76 5.53 8.39 5.18
N THR A 77 4.93 9.55 5.34
CA THR A 77 3.51 9.71 5.67
C THR A 77 2.70 10.24 4.49
N LEU A 78 1.42 9.88 4.44
CA LEU A 78 0.44 10.37 3.47
C LEU A 78 -0.84 10.79 4.19
#